data_AF-A0A1J4JLW0-F1
#
_entry.id   AF-A0A1J4JLW0-F1
#
_cell.length_a   1.000
_cell.length_b   1.000
_cell.length_c   1.000
_cell.angle_alpha   90.00
_cell.angle_beta   90.00
_cell.angle_gamma   90.00
#
_symmetry.space_group_name_H-M   'P 1'
#
loop_
_entity.id
_entity.type
_entity.pdbx_description
1 polymer ?
#
loop_
_entity_poly.entity_id
_entity_poly.type
_entity_poly.pdbx_seq_one_letter_code
_entity_poly.pdbx_strand_id
1 'polypeptide(L)'
;MNVTYDNSIGDSTTKEVIVETGINNTVIFNSEGSSNVFFKPIGEKPKITFSNEKNQNATAGILVQGNKQTTVNINSPMINLNIKGGGSLKLTTENNDVTQFYIQNTTLHNENLYLETDKEVTLDLLSLYQCPQLDTKGNVKINTIKAQQGSTASISNCKIEKEIQVALNATVVLEENVDVSKPILNVSFANNLNTNRPIFNFTNQKTPSPPTKIIFQEGMRNALLANENEENVESKMIITYGISNCKAWNKKVDLTGSIFSSSRCEKVDKNDLQQLVVSSNSAGKKKLGPGAIAGIVIACVVVVAVIAGVTIHVVKKNSLSLGIESTINEDEDSIAI
;
A
#
# COMPACT_ATOMS: atom_id res chain seq x y z
N MET A 1 -27.27 -9.77 -33.74
CA MET A 1 -28.57 -9.20 -33.32
C MET A 1 -28.29 -7.85 -32.66
N ASN A 2 -29.07 -6.81 -32.97
CA ASN A 2 -28.90 -5.52 -32.31
C ASN A 2 -29.72 -5.52 -31.03
N VAL A 3 -29.09 -5.19 -29.90
CA VAL A 3 -29.76 -5.01 -28.62
C VAL A 3 -29.76 -3.52 -28.33
N THR A 4 -30.94 -2.90 -28.38
CA THR A 4 -31.11 -1.51 -27.96
C THR A 4 -31.28 -1.49 -26.44
N TYR A 5 -30.39 -0.76 -25.76
CA TYR A 5 -30.46 -0.62 -24.32
C TYR A 5 -30.97 0.79 -23.95
N ASP A 6 -32.17 0.82 -23.37
CA ASP A 6 -32.79 2.03 -22.83
C ASP A 6 -32.93 1.86 -21.31
N ASN A 7 -32.21 2.69 -20.55
CA ASN A 7 -32.16 2.60 -19.10
C ASN A 7 -33.34 3.33 -18.47
N SER A 8 -34.56 2.87 -18.74
CA SER A 8 -35.77 3.36 -18.06
C SER A 8 -35.98 2.72 -16.69
N ILE A 9 -35.11 1.80 -16.28
CA ILE A 9 -35.10 1.15 -14.95
C ILE A 9 -34.08 1.89 -14.07
N GLY A 10 -34.28 3.20 -13.91
CA GLY A 10 -33.55 4.01 -12.95
C GLY A 10 -34.19 3.89 -11.57
N ASP A 11 -33.87 2.84 -10.82
CA ASP A 11 -34.08 2.88 -9.36
C ASP A 11 -33.07 2.02 -8.58
N SER A 12 -32.14 2.72 -7.92
CA SER A 12 -31.38 2.49 -6.68
C SER A 12 -30.89 1.10 -6.24
N THR A 13 -31.10 0.02 -6.98
CA THR A 13 -30.62 -1.29 -6.55
C THR A 13 -29.13 -1.42 -6.86
N THR A 14 -28.32 -1.53 -5.80
CA THR A 14 -26.88 -1.85 -5.85
C THR A 14 -26.57 -3.23 -6.46
N LYS A 15 -27.59 -3.95 -6.92
CA LYS A 15 -27.46 -5.29 -7.47
C LYS A 15 -26.88 -5.21 -8.87
N GLU A 16 -25.92 -6.09 -9.11
CA GLU A 16 -25.32 -6.27 -10.42
C GLU A 16 -26.29 -7.02 -11.33
N VAL A 17 -26.44 -6.53 -12.56
CA VAL A 17 -27.27 -7.15 -13.59
C VAL A 17 -26.35 -7.71 -14.66
N ILE A 18 -26.40 -9.02 -14.88
CA ILE A 18 -25.61 -9.69 -15.93
C ILE A 18 -26.52 -9.95 -17.12
N VAL A 19 -26.13 -9.46 -18.30
CA VAL A 19 -26.86 -9.64 -19.56
C VAL A 19 -26.03 -10.54 -20.48
N GLU A 20 -26.51 -11.75 -20.76
CA GLU A 20 -25.84 -12.61 -21.72
C GLU A 20 -26.08 -12.12 -23.14
N THR A 21 -25.03 -12.04 -23.95
CA THR A 21 -25.13 -11.60 -25.34
C THR A 21 -24.60 -12.68 -26.27
N GLY A 22 -25.36 -13.01 -27.31
CA GLY A 22 -24.90 -13.88 -28.39
C GLY A 22 -23.62 -13.37 -29.09
N ILE A 23 -23.04 -14.24 -29.90
CA ILE A 23 -21.81 -13.97 -30.65
C ILE A 23 -22.03 -12.79 -31.62
N ASN A 24 -21.08 -11.84 -31.66
CA ASN A 24 -21.09 -10.67 -32.56
C ASN A 24 -22.32 -9.76 -32.39
N ASN A 25 -22.87 -9.67 -31.18
CA ASN A 25 -23.94 -8.72 -30.91
C ASN A 25 -23.41 -7.28 -30.82
N THR A 26 -24.23 -6.35 -31.28
CA THR A 26 -24.01 -4.91 -31.10
C THR A 26 -25.02 -4.40 -30.08
N VAL A 27 -24.51 -3.80 -29.01
CA VAL A 27 -25.31 -3.07 -28.02
C VAL A 27 -25.25 -1.59 -28.38
N ILE A 28 -26.43 -1.00 -28.59
CA ILE A 28 -26.59 0.40 -28.95
C ILE A 28 -27.15 1.14 -27.74
N PHE A 29 -26.37 2.07 -27.22
CA PHE A 29 -26.74 2.91 -26.08
C PHE A 29 -27.51 4.16 -26.56
N ASN A 30 -28.76 4.25 -26.14
CA ASN A 30 -29.65 5.41 -26.38
C ASN A 30 -29.84 6.27 -25.11
N SER A 31 -29.12 5.93 -24.04
CA SER A 31 -29.10 6.58 -22.72
C SER A 31 -27.66 6.59 -22.20
N GLU A 32 -27.44 7.08 -20.98
CA GLU A 32 -26.13 7.10 -20.31
C GLU A 32 -25.61 5.70 -19.91
N GLY A 33 -26.35 4.64 -20.21
CA GLY A 33 -26.02 3.28 -19.79
C GLY A 33 -26.17 3.10 -18.28
N SER A 34 -25.42 2.16 -17.70
CA SER A 34 -25.42 1.95 -16.25
C SER A 34 -24.10 1.30 -15.77
N SER A 35 -23.64 1.69 -14.59
CA SER A 35 -22.41 1.15 -14.00
C SER A 35 -22.55 -0.26 -13.43
N ASN A 36 -23.78 -0.70 -13.13
CA ASN A 36 -24.07 -2.01 -12.53
C ASN A 36 -24.52 -3.08 -13.54
N VAL A 37 -24.57 -2.75 -14.84
CA VAL A 37 -24.96 -3.69 -15.91
C VAL A 37 -23.73 -4.20 -16.62
N PHE A 38 -23.55 -5.53 -16.60
CA PHE A 38 -22.41 -6.22 -17.20
C PHE A 38 -22.87 -7.14 -18.32
N PHE A 39 -22.38 -6.90 -19.52
CA PHE A 39 -22.60 -7.79 -20.66
C PHE A 39 -21.63 -8.97 -20.60
N LYS A 40 -22.16 -10.18 -20.79
CA LYS A 40 -21.40 -11.42 -20.80
C LYS A 40 -21.53 -12.06 -22.19
N PRO A 41 -20.61 -11.77 -23.13
CA PRO A 41 -20.66 -12.38 -24.45
C PRO A 41 -20.43 -13.90 -24.35
N ILE A 42 -21.33 -14.68 -24.94
CA ILE A 42 -21.25 -16.14 -24.97
C ILE A 42 -20.67 -16.61 -26.32
N GLY A 43 -20.09 -17.81 -26.34
CA GLY A 43 -19.47 -18.42 -27.52
C GLY A 43 -18.03 -18.88 -27.27
N GLU A 44 -17.39 -19.48 -28.26
CA GLU A 44 -15.98 -19.91 -28.19
C GLU A 44 -15.00 -18.73 -28.31
N LYS A 45 -15.37 -17.75 -29.14
CA LYS A 45 -14.65 -16.48 -29.30
C LYS A 45 -15.62 -15.33 -28.97
N PRO A 46 -15.88 -15.08 -27.68
CA PRO A 46 -16.82 -14.03 -27.27
C PRO A 46 -16.46 -12.70 -27.90
N LYS A 47 -17.38 -12.12 -28.68
CA LYS A 47 -17.21 -10.81 -29.32
C LYS A 47 -18.48 -9.99 -29.15
N ILE A 48 -18.31 -8.74 -28.73
CA ILE A 48 -19.39 -7.76 -28.55
C ILE A 48 -18.93 -6.40 -29.08
N THR A 49 -19.86 -5.65 -29.67
CA THR A 49 -19.64 -4.26 -30.09
C THR A 49 -20.49 -3.33 -29.25
N PHE A 50 -19.89 -2.26 -28.74
CA PHE A 50 -20.57 -1.17 -28.07
C PHE A 50 -20.61 0.07 -28.97
N SER A 51 -21.80 0.61 -29.20
CA SER A 51 -22.05 1.80 -30.02
C SER A 51 -22.97 2.77 -29.28
N ASN A 52 -22.89 4.06 -29.60
CA ASN A 52 -23.66 5.10 -28.94
C ASN A 52 -24.15 6.11 -29.98
N GLU A 53 -25.47 6.31 -30.07
CA GLU A 53 -26.09 7.15 -31.10
C GLU A 53 -26.27 8.61 -30.68
N LYS A 54 -26.30 8.92 -29.38
CA LYS A 54 -26.74 10.23 -28.87
C LYS A 54 -25.62 11.21 -28.53
N ASN A 55 -24.36 10.92 -28.89
CA ASN A 55 -23.19 11.75 -28.53
C ASN A 55 -23.11 12.13 -27.03
N GLN A 56 -23.72 11.32 -26.16
CA GLN A 56 -23.72 11.49 -24.71
C GLN A 56 -22.78 10.46 -24.09
N ASN A 57 -22.26 10.66 -22.88
CA ASN A 57 -21.44 9.65 -22.24
C ASN A 57 -22.30 8.42 -21.87
N ALA A 58 -21.88 7.24 -22.29
CA ALA A 58 -22.52 5.97 -21.93
C ALA A 58 -21.56 5.09 -21.13
N THR A 59 -22.07 4.42 -20.10
CA THR A 59 -21.29 3.48 -19.29
C THR A 59 -21.77 2.05 -19.53
N ALA A 60 -20.83 1.14 -19.80
CA ALA A 60 -21.11 -0.27 -20.06
C ALA A 60 -20.17 -1.18 -19.26
N GLY A 61 -20.72 -2.18 -18.57
CA GLY A 61 -19.91 -3.23 -17.96
C GLY A 61 -19.64 -4.39 -18.92
N ILE A 62 -18.45 -4.98 -18.86
CA ILE A 62 -18.11 -6.26 -19.49
C ILE A 62 -17.69 -7.26 -18.41
N LEU A 63 -18.26 -8.47 -18.47
CA LEU A 63 -17.83 -9.62 -17.67
C LEU A 63 -16.97 -10.54 -18.55
N VAL A 64 -15.66 -10.49 -18.34
CA VAL A 64 -14.67 -11.30 -19.06
C VAL A 64 -14.74 -12.75 -18.59
N GLN A 65 -14.58 -13.69 -19.53
CA GLN A 65 -14.67 -15.12 -19.25
C GLN A 65 -13.28 -15.73 -19.11
N GLY A 66 -12.99 -16.29 -17.94
CA GLY A 66 -11.65 -16.73 -17.50
C GLY A 66 -10.85 -17.60 -18.48
N ASN A 67 -11.50 -18.45 -19.25
CA ASN A 67 -10.84 -19.43 -20.13
C ASN A 67 -10.88 -19.06 -21.62
N LYS A 68 -11.32 -17.84 -21.98
CA LYS A 68 -11.51 -17.42 -23.37
C LYS A 68 -10.97 -16.03 -23.61
N GLN A 69 -10.63 -15.76 -24.87
CA GLN A 69 -10.36 -14.40 -25.33
C GLN A 69 -11.68 -13.70 -25.68
N THR A 70 -12.05 -12.71 -24.86
CA THR A 70 -13.18 -11.81 -25.10
C THR A 70 -12.71 -10.61 -25.90
N THR A 71 -13.35 -10.34 -27.05
CA THR A 71 -13.07 -9.15 -27.87
C THR A 71 -14.20 -8.13 -27.70
N VAL A 72 -13.86 -6.91 -27.30
CA VAL A 72 -14.81 -5.80 -27.18
C VAL A 72 -14.45 -4.73 -28.19
N ASN A 73 -15.35 -4.49 -29.15
CA ASN A 73 -15.21 -3.42 -30.12
C ASN A 73 -15.94 -2.17 -29.63
N ILE A 74 -15.22 -1.07 -29.39
CA ILE A 74 -15.80 0.18 -28.89
C ILE A 74 -15.88 1.17 -30.06
N ASN A 75 -17.09 1.43 -30.55
CA ASN A 75 -17.32 2.20 -31.78
C ASN A 75 -17.67 3.67 -31.54
N SER A 76 -17.49 4.17 -30.31
CA SER A 76 -17.74 5.57 -29.96
C SER A 76 -16.80 6.03 -28.85
N PRO A 77 -16.22 7.25 -28.91
CA PRO A 77 -15.31 7.75 -27.88
C PRO A 77 -16.04 8.11 -26.57
N MET A 78 -17.38 8.17 -26.59
CA MET A 78 -18.21 8.49 -25.43
C MET A 78 -18.59 7.25 -24.61
N ILE A 79 -18.00 6.09 -24.90
CA ILE A 79 -18.27 4.84 -24.16
C ILE A 79 -17.20 4.64 -23.10
N ASN A 80 -17.64 4.62 -21.85
CA ASN A 80 -16.84 4.29 -20.69
C ASN A 80 -17.08 2.83 -20.29
N LEU A 81 -16.02 2.09 -20.00
CA LEU A 81 -16.12 0.69 -19.62
C LEU A 81 -16.00 0.46 -18.11
N ASN A 82 -16.72 -0.54 -17.62
CA ASN A 82 -16.40 -1.23 -16.37
C ASN A 82 -16.02 -2.69 -16.70
N ILE A 83 -14.99 -3.23 -16.06
CA ILE A 83 -14.50 -4.58 -16.30
C ILE A 83 -14.59 -5.41 -15.03
N LYS A 84 -15.11 -6.63 -15.17
CA LYS A 84 -15.08 -7.68 -14.15
C LYS A 84 -14.70 -9.02 -14.77
N GLY A 85 -14.30 -9.96 -13.92
CA GLY A 85 -13.91 -11.29 -14.34
C GLY A 85 -12.44 -11.38 -14.75
N GLY A 86 -11.97 -12.62 -14.93
CA GLY A 86 -10.66 -12.93 -15.49
C GLY A 86 -10.73 -13.37 -16.94
N GLY A 87 -9.56 -13.63 -17.53
CA GLY A 87 -9.37 -14.16 -18.88
C GLY A 87 -8.51 -13.23 -19.74
N SER A 88 -8.63 -13.39 -21.05
CA SER A 88 -7.98 -12.50 -22.02
C SER A 88 -9.03 -11.53 -22.57
N LEU A 89 -8.80 -10.23 -22.43
CA LEU A 89 -9.65 -9.17 -22.96
C LEU A 89 -8.88 -8.40 -24.04
N LYS A 90 -9.42 -8.39 -25.26
CA LYS A 90 -8.91 -7.58 -26.36
C LYS A 90 -9.86 -6.42 -26.63
N LEU A 91 -9.38 -5.19 -26.43
CA LEU A 91 -10.12 -3.98 -26.81
C LEU A 91 -9.70 -3.57 -28.22
N THR A 92 -10.70 -3.29 -29.07
CA THR A 92 -10.47 -2.83 -30.45
C THR A 92 -11.45 -1.73 -30.80
N THR A 93 -11.17 -1.02 -31.90
CA THR A 93 -12.11 -0.09 -32.51
C THR A 93 -11.92 -0.07 -34.01
N GLU A 94 -13.02 0.03 -34.75
CA GLU A 94 -13.02 0.32 -36.20
C GLU A 94 -13.27 1.81 -36.46
N ASN A 95 -13.59 2.59 -35.42
CA ASN A 95 -13.85 4.02 -35.50
C ASN A 95 -12.57 4.81 -35.23
N ASN A 96 -12.12 5.57 -36.23
CA ASN A 96 -10.92 6.39 -36.14
C ASN A 96 -11.02 7.54 -35.12
N ASP A 97 -12.24 7.94 -34.73
CA ASP A 97 -12.45 8.96 -33.71
C ASP A 97 -12.13 8.45 -32.29
N VAL A 98 -12.03 7.13 -32.11
CA VAL A 98 -11.66 6.51 -30.83
C VAL A 98 -10.14 6.39 -30.74
N THR A 99 -9.52 7.42 -30.16
CA THR A 99 -8.06 7.49 -29.98
C THR A 99 -7.57 6.81 -28.70
N GLN A 100 -8.46 6.68 -27.70
CA GLN A 100 -8.20 6.05 -26.41
C GLN A 100 -9.44 5.33 -25.89
N PHE A 101 -9.24 4.32 -25.05
CA PHE A 101 -10.31 3.68 -24.29
C PHE A 101 -10.27 4.14 -22.84
N TYR A 102 -11.44 4.45 -22.29
CA TYR A 102 -11.58 4.86 -20.90
C TYR A 102 -12.34 3.79 -20.11
N ILE A 103 -11.67 3.26 -19.09
CA ILE A 103 -12.21 2.24 -18.18
C ILE A 103 -12.37 2.90 -16.82
N GLN A 104 -13.61 3.10 -16.39
CA GLN A 104 -13.91 3.69 -15.09
C GLN A 104 -13.47 2.78 -13.95
N ASN A 105 -13.93 1.52 -13.97
CA ASN A 105 -13.63 0.57 -12.90
C ASN A 105 -13.26 -0.80 -13.45
N THR A 106 -12.16 -1.36 -12.96
CA THR A 106 -11.80 -2.76 -13.13
C THR A 106 -11.77 -3.43 -11.77
N THR A 107 -12.51 -4.52 -11.60
CA THR A 107 -12.52 -5.31 -10.36
C THR A 107 -12.10 -6.73 -10.65
N LEU A 108 -11.01 -7.18 -10.01
CA LEU A 108 -10.49 -8.54 -10.12
C LEU A 108 -10.56 -9.22 -8.76
N HIS A 109 -11.22 -10.37 -8.70
CA HIS A 109 -11.36 -11.13 -7.45
C HIS A 109 -10.85 -12.56 -7.65
N ASN A 110 -9.60 -12.78 -7.28
CA ASN A 110 -8.91 -14.08 -7.46
C ASN A 110 -8.89 -14.55 -8.92
N GLU A 111 -8.75 -13.59 -9.83
CA GLU A 111 -8.84 -13.76 -11.26
C GLU A 111 -7.63 -13.12 -11.93
N ASN A 112 -7.20 -13.71 -13.05
CA ASN A 112 -6.11 -13.19 -13.86
C ASN A 112 -6.73 -12.53 -15.10
N LEU A 113 -6.43 -11.26 -15.34
CA LEU A 113 -6.85 -10.52 -16.53
C LEU A 113 -5.63 -10.18 -17.38
N TYR A 114 -5.63 -10.61 -18.63
CA TYR A 114 -4.71 -10.16 -19.65
C TYR A 114 -5.42 -9.17 -20.58
N LEU A 115 -5.03 -7.89 -20.55
CA LEU A 115 -5.63 -6.81 -21.33
C LEU A 115 -4.75 -6.45 -22.53
N GLU A 116 -5.24 -6.68 -23.74
CA GLU A 116 -4.57 -6.32 -24.99
C GLU A 116 -5.32 -5.18 -25.71
N THR A 117 -4.58 -4.18 -26.19
CA THR A 117 -5.11 -3.03 -26.91
C THR A 117 -4.08 -2.48 -27.90
N ASP A 118 -4.54 -1.92 -29.01
CA ASP A 118 -3.73 -1.13 -29.95
C ASP A 118 -3.86 0.39 -29.73
N LYS A 119 -4.81 0.81 -28.88
CA LYS A 119 -5.01 2.20 -28.46
C LYS A 119 -4.53 2.43 -27.03
N GLU A 120 -4.34 3.69 -26.67
CA GLU A 120 -4.10 4.07 -25.28
C GLU A 120 -5.31 3.70 -24.41
N VAL A 121 -5.06 3.15 -23.23
CA VAL A 121 -6.09 2.84 -22.23
C VAL A 121 -5.82 3.65 -20.98
N THR A 122 -6.83 4.37 -20.50
CA THR A 122 -6.85 4.95 -19.16
C THR A 122 -7.81 4.16 -18.28
N LEU A 123 -7.27 3.53 -17.24
CA LEU A 123 -8.01 2.81 -16.22
C LEU A 123 -8.06 3.67 -14.95
N ASP A 124 -9.25 4.11 -14.58
CA ASP A 124 -9.42 5.05 -13.47
C ASP A 124 -9.24 4.39 -12.10
N LEU A 125 -9.95 3.28 -11.86
CA LEU A 125 -9.87 2.53 -10.62
C LEU A 125 -9.67 1.03 -10.87
N LEU A 126 -8.55 0.49 -10.38
CA LEU A 126 -8.29 -0.95 -10.34
C LEU A 126 -8.44 -1.46 -8.90
N SER A 127 -9.45 -2.29 -8.65
CA SER A 127 -9.69 -2.92 -7.35
C SER A 127 -9.28 -4.39 -7.36
N LEU A 128 -8.40 -4.77 -6.42
CA LEU A 128 -7.72 -6.06 -6.40
C LEU A 128 -8.06 -6.81 -5.10
N TYR A 129 -8.71 -7.97 -5.22
CA TYR A 129 -9.13 -8.81 -4.10
C TYR A 129 -8.50 -10.20 -4.16
N GLN A 130 -8.01 -10.70 -3.02
CA GLN A 130 -7.33 -12.01 -2.90
C GLN A 130 -6.04 -12.06 -3.74
N CYS A 131 -5.88 -12.98 -4.70
CA CYS A 131 -4.65 -13.14 -5.47
C CYS A 131 -4.83 -12.88 -6.97
N PRO A 132 -5.32 -11.70 -7.40
CA PRO A 132 -5.56 -11.44 -8.81
C PRO A 132 -4.27 -11.05 -9.54
N GLN A 133 -4.24 -11.26 -10.85
CA GLN A 133 -3.16 -10.80 -11.72
C GLN A 133 -3.71 -9.88 -12.80
N LEU A 134 -3.05 -8.76 -13.05
CA LEU A 134 -3.27 -7.92 -14.22
C LEU A 134 -2.01 -7.88 -15.07
N ASP A 135 -2.08 -8.43 -16.27
CA ASP A 135 -1.06 -8.25 -17.30
C ASP A 135 -1.64 -7.46 -18.47
N THR A 136 -0.81 -6.62 -19.09
CA THR A 136 -1.27 -5.72 -20.13
C THR A 136 -0.32 -5.72 -21.33
N LYS A 137 -0.88 -5.51 -22.52
CA LYS A 137 -0.14 -5.31 -23.76
C LYS A 137 -0.70 -4.10 -24.49
N GLY A 138 0.11 -3.05 -24.55
CA GLY A 138 -0.27 -1.74 -25.09
C GLY A 138 0.17 -0.61 -24.16
N ASN A 139 -0.30 0.61 -24.42
CA ASN A 139 -0.06 1.76 -23.55
C ASN A 139 -1.21 1.87 -22.54
N VAL A 140 -1.04 1.26 -21.36
CA VAL A 140 -2.05 1.26 -20.29
C VAL A 140 -1.59 2.16 -19.13
N LYS A 141 -2.42 3.15 -18.82
CA LYS A 141 -2.28 4.03 -17.65
C LYS A 141 -3.33 3.68 -16.61
N ILE A 142 -2.92 3.57 -15.35
CA ILE A 142 -3.79 3.28 -14.21
C ILE A 142 -3.72 4.48 -13.27
N ASN A 143 -4.85 5.14 -13.05
CA ASN A 143 -4.89 6.29 -12.15
C ASN A 143 -4.79 5.85 -10.70
N THR A 144 -5.70 4.99 -10.25
CA THR A 144 -5.79 4.56 -8.86
C THR A 144 -5.82 3.03 -8.74
N ILE A 145 -4.99 2.49 -7.86
CA ILE A 145 -5.03 1.08 -7.46
C ILE A 145 -5.53 0.96 -6.03
N LYS A 146 -6.42 0.01 -5.77
CA LYS A 146 -6.87 -0.38 -4.43
C LYS A 146 -6.63 -1.86 -4.20
N ALA A 147 -5.55 -2.19 -3.51
CA ALA A 147 -5.25 -3.54 -3.06
C ALA A 147 -5.92 -3.79 -1.71
N GLN A 148 -6.83 -4.76 -1.68
CA GLN A 148 -7.72 -5.03 -0.54
C GLN A 148 -7.04 -5.86 0.55
N GLN A 149 -7.61 -5.86 1.75
CA GLN A 149 -6.97 -6.48 2.91
C GLN A 149 -6.55 -7.94 2.62
N GLY A 150 -5.30 -8.25 2.93
CA GLY A 150 -4.72 -9.59 2.72
C GLY A 150 -4.41 -9.96 1.27
N SER A 151 -4.73 -9.12 0.28
CA SER A 151 -4.57 -9.47 -1.14
C SER A 151 -3.10 -9.57 -1.56
N THR A 152 -2.74 -10.56 -2.39
CA THR A 152 -1.44 -10.71 -3.07
C THR A 152 -1.62 -10.51 -4.57
N ALA A 153 -1.75 -9.27 -5.01
CA ALA A 153 -2.02 -8.99 -6.42
C ALA A 153 -0.74 -8.81 -7.22
N SER A 154 -0.69 -9.28 -8.47
CA SER A 154 0.42 -9.02 -9.40
C SER A 154 0.00 -8.12 -10.55
N ILE A 155 0.89 -7.21 -10.96
CA ILE A 155 0.63 -6.24 -12.03
C ILE A 155 1.86 -6.12 -12.92
N SER A 156 1.67 -6.08 -14.24
CA SER A 156 2.73 -5.90 -15.25
C SER A 156 2.34 -4.93 -16.37
N ASN A 157 3.37 -4.35 -16.99
CA ASN A 157 3.33 -3.61 -18.26
C ASN A 157 2.46 -2.34 -18.29
N CYS A 158 2.29 -1.67 -17.16
CA CYS A 158 1.45 -0.47 -17.06
C CYS A 158 2.14 0.71 -16.36
N LYS A 159 1.60 1.91 -16.53
CA LYS A 159 2.02 3.10 -15.80
C LYS A 159 0.98 3.48 -14.75
N ILE A 160 1.40 3.70 -13.51
CA ILE A 160 0.51 4.15 -12.43
C ILE A 160 0.68 5.66 -12.25
N GLU A 161 -0.41 6.43 -12.24
CA GLU A 161 -0.33 7.89 -12.37
C GLU A 161 -0.68 8.69 -11.12
N LYS A 162 -1.70 8.29 -10.33
CA LYS A 162 -2.22 9.13 -9.24
C LYS A 162 -2.00 8.52 -7.86
N GLU A 163 -2.54 7.35 -7.58
CA GLU A 163 -2.59 6.82 -6.22
C GLU A 163 -2.50 5.29 -6.17
N ILE A 164 -1.82 4.76 -5.16
CA ILE A 164 -1.84 3.34 -4.81
C ILE A 164 -2.27 3.23 -3.36
N GLN A 165 -3.44 2.66 -3.12
CA GLN A 165 -3.97 2.38 -1.79
C GLN A 165 -3.75 0.90 -1.47
N VAL A 166 -3.01 0.61 -0.41
CA VAL A 166 -2.72 -0.75 0.04
C VAL A 166 -3.32 -0.94 1.41
N ALA A 167 -4.32 -1.81 1.50
CA ALA A 167 -4.98 -2.15 2.75
C ALA A 167 -4.09 -3.06 3.62
N LEU A 168 -4.55 -3.34 4.85
CA LEU A 168 -3.81 -4.14 5.84
C LEU A 168 -3.36 -5.48 5.25
N ASN A 169 -2.10 -5.85 5.50
CA ASN A 169 -1.50 -7.13 5.08
C ASN A 169 -1.60 -7.46 3.58
N ALA A 170 -1.84 -6.47 2.72
CA ALA A 170 -1.82 -6.65 1.28
C ALA A 170 -0.40 -6.49 0.71
N THR A 171 -0.12 -7.18 -0.40
CA THR A 171 1.08 -7.01 -1.23
C THR A 171 0.65 -6.79 -2.66
N VAL A 172 1.29 -5.82 -3.30
CA VAL A 172 1.26 -5.64 -4.75
C VAL A 172 2.63 -6.07 -5.29
N VAL A 173 2.63 -7.15 -6.07
CA VAL A 173 3.79 -7.63 -6.81
C VAL A 173 3.86 -6.85 -8.11
N LEU A 174 4.92 -6.06 -8.26
CA LEU A 174 5.17 -5.25 -9.44
C LEU A 174 6.19 -6.00 -10.31
N GLU A 175 5.71 -6.53 -11.42
CA GLU A 175 6.51 -7.36 -12.32
C GLU A 175 7.20 -6.48 -13.39
N GLU A 176 7.14 -6.87 -14.65
CA GLU A 176 7.86 -6.20 -15.73
C GLU A 176 7.24 -4.85 -16.10
N ASN A 177 8.09 -3.88 -16.41
CA ASN A 177 7.73 -2.58 -17.01
C ASN A 177 6.64 -1.78 -16.26
N VAL A 178 6.50 -1.94 -14.95
CA VAL A 178 5.58 -1.12 -14.15
C VAL A 178 6.26 0.17 -13.67
N ASP A 179 5.70 1.32 -14.04
CA ASP A 179 6.17 2.65 -13.59
C ASP A 179 5.33 3.15 -12.41
N VAL A 180 5.98 3.28 -11.24
CA VAL A 180 5.40 3.81 -10.00
C VAL A 180 6.03 5.12 -9.57
N SER A 181 6.61 5.90 -10.49
CA SER A 181 7.32 7.15 -10.17
C SER A 181 6.39 8.33 -9.81
N LYS A 182 5.16 8.34 -10.34
CA LYS A 182 4.20 9.44 -10.16
C LYS A 182 3.25 9.32 -8.96
N PRO A 183 2.70 8.16 -8.58
CA PRO A 183 1.60 8.10 -7.64
C PRO A 183 2.03 8.43 -6.21
N ILE A 184 1.03 8.71 -5.38
CA ILE A 184 1.16 8.68 -3.91
C ILE A 184 0.84 7.27 -3.44
N LEU A 185 1.74 6.67 -2.67
CA LEU A 185 1.48 5.40 -1.99
C LEU A 185 0.84 5.68 -0.63
N ASN A 186 -0.38 5.18 -0.45
CA ASN A 186 -1.15 5.27 0.77
C ASN A 186 -1.25 3.88 1.42
N VAL A 187 -0.61 3.74 2.58
CA VAL A 187 -0.47 2.47 3.30
C VAL A 187 -1.38 2.46 4.51
N SER A 188 -2.34 1.53 4.53
CA SER A 188 -3.11 1.27 5.74
C SER A 188 -2.27 0.48 6.75
N PHE A 189 -2.26 0.92 8.00
CA PHE A 189 -1.65 0.19 9.12
C PHE A 189 -2.64 0.01 10.27
N ALA A 190 -2.39 -0.93 11.16
CA ALA A 190 -3.13 -1.03 12.42
C ALA A 190 -2.12 -1.17 13.57
N ASN A 191 -2.49 -0.62 14.73
CA ASN A 191 -1.65 -0.71 15.92
C ASN A 191 -1.43 -2.19 16.29
N ASN A 192 -0.22 -2.50 16.76
CA ASN A 192 0.20 -3.83 17.20
C ASN A 192 0.25 -4.89 16.08
N LEU A 193 0.16 -4.49 14.80
CA LEU A 193 0.43 -5.40 13.68
C LEU A 193 1.89 -5.34 13.27
N ASN A 194 2.61 -6.41 13.59
CA ASN A 194 3.89 -6.72 12.95
C ASN A 194 3.65 -7.54 11.70
N THR A 195 4.00 -6.97 10.54
CA THR A 195 3.92 -7.68 9.27
C THR A 195 5.30 -7.83 8.64
N ASN A 196 5.71 -9.08 8.44
CA ASN A 196 6.90 -9.44 7.67
C ASN A 196 6.62 -9.49 6.17
N ARG A 197 5.40 -9.15 5.76
CA ARG A 197 4.96 -9.19 4.38
C ARG A 197 5.17 -7.81 3.75
N PRO A 198 5.95 -7.69 2.67
CA PRO A 198 6.20 -6.39 2.05
C PRO A 198 4.96 -5.87 1.32
N ILE A 199 4.78 -4.56 1.32
CA ILE A 199 3.71 -3.90 0.54
C ILE A 199 3.99 -4.01 -0.95
N PHE A 200 5.22 -3.69 -1.38
CA PHE A 200 5.69 -3.94 -2.73
C PHE A 200 6.74 -5.02 -2.78
N ASN A 201 6.57 -5.93 -3.73
CA ASN A 201 7.57 -6.90 -4.11
C ASN A 201 7.91 -6.73 -5.59
N PHE A 202 9.18 -6.48 -5.90
CA PHE A 202 9.66 -6.34 -7.27
C PHE A 202 10.37 -7.62 -7.68
N THR A 203 9.79 -8.37 -8.61
CA THR A 203 10.37 -9.65 -9.06
C THR A 203 11.49 -9.43 -10.07
N ASN A 204 11.26 -8.55 -11.05
CA ASN A 204 12.15 -8.36 -12.21
C ASN A 204 12.81 -6.97 -12.26
N GLN A 205 12.61 -6.12 -11.24
CA GLN A 205 13.14 -4.75 -11.20
C GLN A 205 13.96 -4.49 -9.93
N LYS A 206 15.29 -4.37 -10.07
CA LYS A 206 16.19 -4.11 -8.92
C LYS A 206 16.25 -2.65 -8.52
N THR A 207 16.01 -1.72 -9.45
CA THR A 207 16.13 -0.26 -9.24
C THR A 207 14.84 0.48 -9.61
N PRO A 208 13.67 0.12 -9.06
CA PRO A 208 12.41 0.78 -9.42
C PRO A 208 12.37 2.21 -8.89
N SER A 209 11.91 3.16 -9.72
CA SER A 209 11.70 4.55 -9.28
C SER A 209 10.69 4.60 -8.13
N PRO A 210 10.97 5.32 -7.03
CA PRO A 210 10.02 5.42 -5.94
C PRO A 210 8.81 6.30 -6.31
N PRO A 211 7.66 6.12 -5.64
CA PRO A 211 6.52 7.02 -5.75
C PRO A 211 6.86 8.44 -5.33
N THR A 212 5.97 9.38 -5.65
CA THR A 212 6.14 10.79 -5.27
C THR A 212 6.23 10.93 -3.76
N LYS A 213 5.41 10.17 -3.03
CA LYS A 213 5.31 10.19 -1.57
C LYS A 213 4.76 8.85 -1.05
N ILE A 214 5.17 8.45 0.15
CA ILE A 214 4.66 7.29 0.88
C ILE A 214 4.06 7.81 2.19
N ILE A 215 2.76 7.64 2.37
CA ILE A 215 2.01 8.07 3.56
C ILE A 215 1.35 6.87 4.24
N PHE A 216 1.07 7.04 5.52
CA PHE A 216 0.46 6.01 6.35
C PHE A 216 -0.88 6.50 6.88
N GLN A 217 -1.88 5.63 6.83
CA GLN A 217 -3.21 5.89 7.37
C GLN A 217 -3.61 4.76 8.29
N GLU A 218 -4.17 5.10 9.45
CA GLU A 218 -4.70 4.09 10.35
C GLU A 218 -5.93 3.45 9.69
N GLY A 219 -5.88 2.15 9.48
CA GLY A 219 -6.99 1.38 8.93
C GLY A 219 -8.05 1.19 10.01
N MET A 220 -9.32 1.46 9.67
CA MET A 220 -10.44 1.15 10.55
C MET A 220 -10.53 -0.37 10.72
N ARG A 221 -10.01 -0.90 11.83
CA ARG A 221 -10.48 -2.19 12.33
C ARG A 221 -11.87 -1.94 12.91
N ASN A 222 -12.85 -2.78 12.56
CA ASN A 222 -13.98 -2.99 13.44
C ASN A 222 -13.38 -3.30 14.81
N ALA A 223 -13.56 -2.39 15.77
CA ALA A 223 -12.84 -2.34 17.02
C ALA A 223 -12.95 -3.67 17.77
N LEU A 224 -12.01 -4.58 17.52
CA LEU A 224 -11.70 -5.64 18.46
C LEU A 224 -11.17 -4.90 19.69
N LEU A 225 -11.98 -4.88 20.74
CA LEU A 225 -11.66 -4.38 22.07
C LEU A 225 -10.33 -5.02 22.49
N ALA A 226 -9.23 -4.32 22.24
CA ALA A 226 -7.91 -4.79 22.61
C ALA A 226 -7.85 -4.78 24.14
N ASN A 227 -7.55 -5.94 24.73
CA ASN A 227 -7.24 -6.04 26.14
C ASN A 227 -6.11 -5.06 26.46
N GLU A 228 -6.33 -4.18 27.45
CA GLU A 228 -5.45 -3.06 27.85
C GLU A 228 -4.06 -3.48 28.39
N ASN A 229 -3.64 -4.73 28.19
CA ASN A 229 -2.41 -5.31 28.73
C ASN A 229 -1.33 -5.61 27.69
N GLU A 230 -1.44 -5.10 26.46
CA GLU A 230 -0.37 -5.30 25.47
C GLU A 230 0.82 -4.38 25.76
N GLU A 231 1.89 -5.01 26.26
CA GLU A 231 3.24 -4.48 26.43
C GLU A 231 3.70 -3.69 25.18
N ASN A 232 4.67 -2.80 25.35
CA ASN A 232 5.30 -1.97 24.30
C ASN A 232 5.96 -2.79 23.18
N VAL A 233 5.18 -3.50 22.37
CA VAL A 233 5.65 -4.29 21.24
C VAL A 233 5.97 -3.32 20.11
N GLU A 234 7.24 -3.30 19.70
CA GLU A 234 7.69 -2.55 18.53
C GLU A 234 6.85 -2.97 17.31
N SER A 235 6.21 -2.00 16.66
CA SER A 235 5.47 -2.20 15.41
C SER A 235 6.40 -1.97 14.23
N LYS A 236 6.56 -2.98 13.37
CA LYS A 236 7.39 -2.96 12.15
C LYS A 236 6.56 -3.30 10.93
N MET A 237 6.88 -2.63 9.83
CA MET A 237 6.27 -2.89 8.54
C MET A 237 7.31 -2.77 7.42
N ILE A 238 7.28 -3.73 6.49
CA ILE A 238 8.12 -3.74 5.30
C ILE A 238 7.37 -3.06 4.15
N ILE A 239 7.90 -1.96 3.63
CA ILE A 239 7.30 -1.21 2.53
C ILE A 239 7.69 -1.83 1.19
N THR A 240 8.97 -2.09 0.99
CA THR A 240 9.49 -2.67 -0.25
C THR A 240 10.49 -3.75 0.06
N TYR A 241 10.56 -4.76 -0.80
CA TYR A 241 11.52 -5.85 -0.72
C TYR A 241 12.31 -5.98 -2.03
N GLY A 242 13.60 -6.33 -1.93
CA GLY A 242 14.41 -6.72 -3.08
C GLY A 242 14.92 -5.58 -3.97
N ILE A 243 15.07 -4.36 -3.44
CA ILE A 243 15.49 -3.18 -4.22
C ILE A 243 16.92 -2.72 -3.86
N SER A 244 17.70 -2.24 -4.82
CA SER A 244 19.05 -1.69 -4.57
C SER A 244 19.07 -0.18 -4.33
N ASN A 245 18.02 0.54 -4.73
CA ASN A 245 17.87 1.99 -4.56
C ASN A 245 17.04 2.39 -3.34
N CYS A 246 17.05 1.58 -2.26
CA CYS A 246 16.24 1.82 -1.07
C CYS A 246 16.43 3.22 -0.45
N LYS A 247 17.63 3.82 -0.53
CA LYS A 247 17.86 5.20 -0.07
C LYS A 247 16.96 6.23 -0.76
N ALA A 248 16.62 6.03 -2.04
CA ALA A 248 15.72 6.90 -2.78
C ALA A 248 14.28 6.75 -2.28
N TRP A 249 13.84 5.52 -2.05
CA TRP A 249 12.55 5.19 -1.44
C TRP A 249 12.41 5.76 -0.03
N ASN A 250 13.44 5.60 0.81
CA ASN A 250 13.44 6.10 2.18
C ASN A 250 13.21 7.62 2.27
N LYS A 251 13.70 8.40 1.29
CA LYS A 251 13.48 9.85 1.22
C LYS A 251 12.03 10.25 0.89
N LYS A 252 11.21 9.31 0.42
CA LYS A 252 9.81 9.54 0.05
C LYS A 252 8.84 9.20 1.18
N VAL A 253 9.34 8.61 2.26
CA VAL A 253 8.56 8.24 3.43
C VAL A 253 8.20 9.48 4.23
N ASP A 254 6.90 9.71 4.42
CA ASP A 254 6.36 10.71 5.34
C ASP A 254 5.67 10.00 6.50
N LEU A 255 6.27 10.13 7.68
CA LEU A 255 5.80 9.50 8.91
C LEU A 255 4.79 10.38 9.67
N THR A 256 4.47 11.57 9.16
CA THR A 256 3.55 12.53 9.80
C THR A 256 2.17 11.91 9.99
N GLY A 257 1.66 11.94 11.23
CA GLY A 257 0.35 11.38 11.57
C GLY A 257 0.32 9.84 11.68
N SER A 258 1.47 9.17 11.70
CA SER A 258 1.57 7.72 11.88
C SER A 258 2.17 7.35 13.24
N ILE A 259 2.03 6.08 13.65
CA ILE A 259 2.71 5.54 14.84
C ILE A 259 4.20 5.25 14.62
N PHE A 260 4.65 5.31 13.36
CA PHE A 260 6.02 5.01 12.99
C PHE A 260 6.89 6.24 13.26
N SER A 261 8.04 6.04 13.90
CA SER A 261 8.98 7.12 14.25
C SER A 261 10.30 7.03 13.49
N SER A 262 10.51 5.95 12.73
CA SER A 262 11.69 5.81 11.89
C SER A 262 11.45 5.00 10.61
N SER A 263 12.28 5.27 9.61
CA SER A 263 12.36 4.52 8.36
C SER A 263 13.83 4.25 8.02
N ARG A 264 14.15 3.01 7.63
CA ARG A 264 15.53 2.59 7.34
C ARG A 264 15.58 1.51 6.27
N CYS A 265 16.75 1.44 5.62
CA CYS A 265 17.06 0.38 4.67
C CYS A 265 17.82 -0.74 5.38
N GLU A 266 17.30 -1.96 5.29
CA GLU A 266 17.94 -3.16 5.83
C GLU A 266 18.42 -4.04 4.69
N LYS A 267 19.57 -4.70 4.85
CA LYS A 267 20.06 -5.67 3.86
C LYS A 267 19.28 -6.97 4.02
N VAL A 268 18.81 -7.53 2.91
CA VAL A 268 18.01 -8.76 2.90
C VAL A 268 18.90 -9.99 2.66
N ASP A 269 19.90 -9.86 1.80
CA ASP A 269 20.76 -10.96 1.36
C ASP A 269 22.24 -10.54 1.30
N LYS A 270 23.12 -11.48 0.91
CA LYS A 270 24.53 -11.20 0.57
C LYS A 270 24.68 -10.28 -0.65
N ASN A 271 23.62 -10.16 -1.46
CA ASN A 271 23.56 -9.24 -2.58
C ASN A 271 23.28 -7.82 -2.07
N ASP A 272 23.59 -6.79 -2.86
CA ASP A 272 23.31 -5.38 -2.53
C ASP A 272 21.80 -5.01 -2.52
N LEU A 273 20.92 -6.00 -2.35
CA LEU A 273 19.47 -5.82 -2.24
C LEU A 273 19.09 -5.46 -0.81
N GLN A 274 18.12 -4.56 -0.73
CA GLN A 274 17.67 -3.95 0.51
C GLN A 274 16.14 -3.99 0.59
N GLN A 275 15.64 -3.91 1.81
CA GLN A 275 14.24 -3.69 2.12
C GLN A 275 14.08 -2.35 2.84
N LEU A 276 12.98 -1.65 2.56
CA LEU A 276 12.60 -0.44 3.28
C LEU A 276 11.67 -0.84 4.42
N VAL A 277 12.08 -0.56 5.65
CA VAL A 277 11.31 -0.88 6.87
C VAL A 277 10.98 0.40 7.62
N VAL A 278 9.74 0.49 8.09
CA VAL A 278 9.31 1.52 9.06
C VAL A 278 9.08 0.87 10.41
N SER A 279 9.40 1.60 11.49
CA SER A 279 9.26 1.12 12.87
C SER A 279 8.72 2.20 13.81
N SER A 280 7.89 1.79 14.78
CA SER A 280 7.43 2.65 15.87
C SER A 280 8.53 2.96 16.90
N ASN A 281 9.58 2.15 16.98
CA ASN A 281 10.73 2.48 17.82
C ASN A 281 11.52 3.63 17.21
N SER A 282 11.75 4.67 18.04
CA SER A 282 12.61 5.79 17.67
C SER A 282 13.96 5.21 17.26
N ALA A 283 14.37 5.42 15.99
CA ALA A 283 15.65 4.98 15.49
C ALA A 283 16.76 5.57 16.36
N GLY A 284 17.23 4.77 17.31
CA GLY A 284 18.33 5.12 18.18
C GLY A 284 18.06 6.27 19.15
N LYS A 285 17.43 5.94 20.28
CA LYS A 285 18.23 6.12 21.51
C LYS A 285 19.45 5.23 21.32
N LYS A 286 20.50 5.77 20.70
CA LYS A 286 21.80 5.10 20.61
C LYS A 286 22.10 4.69 22.04
N LYS A 287 22.00 3.39 22.36
CA LYS A 287 22.59 2.90 23.60
C LYS A 287 24.02 3.45 23.55
N LEU A 288 24.37 4.27 24.54
CA LEU A 288 25.70 4.86 24.62
C LEU A 288 26.68 3.73 24.34
N GLY A 289 27.54 3.89 23.34
CA GLY A 289 28.46 2.83 22.96
C GLY A 289 29.21 2.38 24.21
N PRO A 290 29.65 1.11 24.30
CA PRO A 290 30.36 0.61 25.48
C PRO A 290 31.53 1.53 25.88
N GLY A 291 32.16 2.22 24.91
CA GLY A 291 33.16 3.25 25.16
C GLY A 291 32.65 4.52 25.87
N ALA A 292 31.44 5.01 25.56
CA ALA A 292 30.85 6.15 26.26
C ALA A 292 30.42 5.78 27.69
N ILE A 293 29.88 4.56 27.88
CA ILE A 293 29.57 4.03 29.22
C ILE A 293 30.87 3.87 30.04
N ALA A 294 31.90 3.27 29.45
CA ALA A 294 33.22 3.11 30.10
C ALA A 294 33.86 4.47 30.44
N GLY A 295 33.75 5.46 29.55
CA GLY A 295 34.26 6.81 29.79
C GLY A 295 33.60 7.51 30.97
N ILE A 296 32.27 7.38 31.12
CA ILE A 296 31.53 7.92 32.26
C ILE A 296 32.00 7.27 33.57
N VAL A 297 32.19 5.95 33.58
CA VAL A 297 32.64 5.22 34.77
C VAL A 297 34.06 5.63 35.19
N ILE A 298 35.01 5.72 34.24
CA ILE A 298 36.39 6.12 34.55
C ILE A 298 36.44 7.56 35.08
N ALA A 299 35.67 8.48 34.48
CA ALA A 299 35.59 9.85 34.95
C ALA A 299 35.08 9.92 36.40
N CYS A 300 34.03 9.17 36.74
CA CYS A 300 33.54 9.08 38.12
C CYS A 300 34.60 8.57 39.10
N VAL A 301 35.39 7.54 38.74
CA VAL A 301 36.43 6.97 39.61
C VAL A 301 37.56 7.97 39.89
N VAL A 302 38.00 8.71 38.87
CA VAL A 302 39.07 9.72 39.03
C VAL A 302 38.61 10.87 39.94
N VAL A 303 37.37 11.35 39.77
CA VAL A 303 36.80 12.41 40.62
C VAL A 303 36.76 11.97 42.08
N VAL A 304 36.30 10.74 42.36
CA VAL A 304 36.26 10.19 43.73
C VAL A 304 37.66 10.07 44.32
N ALA A 305 38.65 9.61 43.54
CA ALA A 305 40.03 9.50 44.00
C ALA A 305 40.66 10.86 44.35
N VAL A 306 40.40 11.91 43.57
CA VAL A 306 40.87 13.27 43.87
C VAL A 306 40.21 13.82 45.14
N ILE A 307 38.90 13.64 45.31
CA ILE A 307 38.18 14.08 46.52
C ILE A 307 38.73 13.35 47.76
N ALA A 308 38.95 12.03 47.67
CA ALA A 308 39.55 11.23 48.74
C ALA A 308 40.99 11.69 49.05
N GLY A 309 41.79 11.97 48.02
CA GLY A 309 43.15 12.48 48.18
C GLY A 309 43.20 13.86 48.85
N VAL A 310 42.31 14.77 48.44
CA VAL A 310 42.20 16.12 49.03
C VAL A 310 41.70 16.04 50.47
N THR A 311 40.69 15.22 50.77
CA THR A 311 40.19 15.05 52.15
C THR A 311 41.28 14.47 53.06
N ILE A 312 42.00 13.43 52.63
CA ILE A 312 43.13 12.89 53.41
C ILE A 312 44.24 13.95 53.58
N HIS A 313 44.55 14.74 52.54
CA HIS A 313 45.57 15.78 52.63
C HIS A 313 45.17 16.91 53.59
N VAL A 314 43.90 17.35 53.56
CA VAL A 314 43.36 18.37 54.47
C VAL A 314 43.31 17.84 55.91
N VAL A 315 42.87 16.59 56.12
CA VAL A 315 42.85 15.95 57.46
C VAL A 315 44.28 15.76 58.00
N LYS A 316 45.25 15.41 57.15
CA LYS A 316 46.65 15.24 57.57
C LYS A 316 47.34 16.57 57.86
N LYS A 317 46.91 17.67 57.22
CA LYS A 317 47.47 19.02 57.43
C LYS A 317 46.79 19.77 58.58
N ASN A 318 45.53 19.44 58.87
CA ASN A 318 44.80 19.93 60.02
C ASN A 318 44.61 18.82 61.06
N SER A 319 45.67 18.50 61.80
CA SER A 319 45.53 17.97 63.15
C SER A 319 44.96 19.06 64.08
N LEU A 320 43.73 19.49 63.81
CA LEU A 320 42.96 20.41 64.63
C LEU A 320 41.51 19.93 64.64
N SER A 321 41.21 19.18 65.70
CA SER A 321 39.92 19.05 66.38
C SER A 321 38.68 19.43 65.58
N LEU A 322 37.99 18.44 65.03
CA LEU A 322 36.55 18.53 64.83
C LEU A 322 35.92 17.36 65.58
N GLY A 323 35.47 17.68 66.79
CA GLY A 323 34.57 16.84 67.57
C GLY A 323 33.32 16.58 66.75
N ILE A 324 33.03 15.31 66.53
CA ILE A 324 31.73 14.84 66.10
C ILE A 324 30.90 14.81 67.39
N GLU A 325 30.13 15.87 67.65
CA GLU A 325 29.00 15.77 68.58
C GLU A 325 27.93 14.91 67.91
N SER A 326 27.89 13.66 68.34
CA SER A 326 26.76 12.77 68.11
C SER A 326 25.60 13.21 69.01
N THR A 327 24.70 14.05 68.50
CA THR A 327 23.34 14.13 69.08
C THR A 327 22.57 12.88 68.68
N ILE A 328 22.63 11.92 69.59
CA ILE A 328 21.70 10.81 69.76
C ILE A 328 20.34 11.44 70.10
N ASN A 329 19.38 11.39 69.17
CA ASN A 329 17.97 11.55 69.52
C ASN A 329 17.44 10.15 69.88
N GLU A 330 17.55 9.83 71.17
CA GLU A 330 16.68 8.87 71.85
C GLU A 330 15.45 9.66 72.32
N ASP A 331 14.30 9.42 71.70
CA ASP A 331 12.97 9.64 72.28
C ASP A 331 12.12 8.47 71.72
N GLU A 332 12.11 7.36 72.44
CA GLU A 332 11.10 6.99 73.44
C GLU A 332 9.72 6.67 72.83
N ASP A 333 9.42 5.37 72.93
CA ASP A 333 8.09 4.81 73.05
C ASP A 333 7.18 5.66 73.94
N SER A 334 5.99 6.00 73.45
CA SER A 334 4.83 6.11 74.32
C SER A 334 3.58 5.59 73.62
N ILE A 335 3.26 4.36 74.01
CA ILE A 335 1.95 3.73 73.95
C ILE A 335 0.94 4.62 74.72
N ALA A 336 -0.20 4.91 74.10
CA ALA A 336 -1.46 5.20 74.78
C ALA A 336 -2.61 4.64 73.95
N ILE A 337 -3.58 4.08 74.67
CA ILE A 337 -4.71 3.23 74.29
C ILE A 337 -5.64 3.89 73.27
#